data_AF-A0A3D5P4L6-F1
#
_entry.id   AF-A0A3D5P4L6-F1
#
_cell.length_a   1.000
_cell.length_b   1.000
_cell.length_c   1.000
_cell.angle_alpha   90.00
_cell.angle_beta   90.00
_cell.angle_gamma   90.00
#
_symmetry.space_group_name_H-M   'P 1'
#
loop_
_entity.id
_entity.type
_entity.pdbx_description
1 polymer ?
#
loop_
_entity_poly.entity_id
_entity_poly.type
_entity_poly.pdbx_seq_one_letter_code
_entity_poly.pdbx_strand_id
1 'polypeptide(L)'
;LWVTRGGQLNPPGTLAIHLVGNLMHFVGAHLGGTGYVRDRPAEFDERKLSRDEVLARIFSCRDTVVPILEGLSDAELAAPYPGDAPVSMRGVTTQEYLVHIVWHLGWHLGQLYYHRLGEL
;
A
#
# COMPACT_ATOMS: atom_id res chain seq x y z
N LEU A 1 11.84 -13.14 -6.65
CA LEU A 1 10.79 -12.10 -6.64
C LEU A 1 9.41 -12.70 -6.85
N TRP A 2 9.22 -13.55 -7.87
CA TRP A 2 7.94 -14.15 -8.28
C TRP A 2 7.72 -15.59 -7.79
N VAL A 3 8.33 -15.93 -6.66
CA VAL A 3 8.26 -17.27 -6.07
C VAL A 3 7.76 -17.16 -4.64
N THR A 4 6.93 -18.11 -4.23
CA THR A 4 6.49 -18.25 -2.84
C THR A 4 7.43 -19.19 -2.09
N ARG A 5 7.55 -19.00 -0.77
CA ARG A 5 8.30 -19.87 0.14
C ARG A 5 7.53 -20.08 1.43
N GLY A 6 7.68 -21.25 2.04
CA GLY A 6 6.92 -21.64 3.24
C GLY A 6 5.40 -21.56 3.00
N GLY A 7 4.65 -21.15 4.03
CA GLY A 7 3.18 -21.01 3.96
C GLY A 7 2.67 -19.73 3.28
N GLN A 8 3.52 -18.92 2.64
CA GLN A 8 3.10 -17.66 2.04
C GLN A 8 2.42 -17.87 0.67
N LEU A 9 1.22 -17.33 0.52
CA LEU A 9 0.42 -17.50 -0.71
C LEU A 9 0.80 -16.52 -1.82
N ASN A 10 1.34 -15.35 -1.45
CA ASN A 10 1.69 -14.29 -2.39
C ASN A 10 3.21 -14.13 -2.47
N PRO A 11 3.80 -14.08 -3.69
CA PRO A 11 5.23 -13.87 -3.85
C PRO A 11 5.64 -12.43 -3.46
N PRO A 12 6.91 -12.20 -3.10
CA PRO A 12 7.37 -10.88 -2.67
C PRO A 12 7.09 -9.73 -3.65
N GLY A 13 7.19 -9.99 -4.96
CA GLY A 13 6.91 -8.97 -5.97
C GLY A 13 5.44 -8.54 -5.99
N THR A 14 4.51 -9.47 -5.83
CA THR A 14 3.07 -9.19 -5.73
C THR A 14 2.76 -8.35 -4.49
N LEU A 15 3.35 -8.69 -3.34
CA LEU A 15 3.17 -7.92 -2.11
C LEU A 15 3.70 -6.48 -2.27
N ALA A 16 4.83 -6.29 -2.93
CA ALA A 16 5.38 -4.97 -3.20
C ALA A 16 4.47 -4.13 -4.11
N ILE A 17 3.98 -4.70 -5.23
CA ILE A 17 3.05 -4.01 -6.13
C ILE A 17 1.74 -3.67 -5.39
N HIS A 18 1.21 -4.63 -4.62
CA HIS A 18 0.01 -4.44 -3.83
C HIS A 18 0.14 -3.27 -2.84
N LEU A 19 1.26 -3.18 -2.13
CA LEU A 19 1.52 -2.07 -1.19
C LEU A 19 1.64 -0.72 -1.91
N VAL A 20 2.29 -0.68 -3.08
CA VAL A 20 2.32 0.54 -3.91
C VAL A 20 0.90 0.95 -4.32
N GLY A 21 0.11 0.02 -4.86
CA GLY A 21 -1.26 0.31 -5.27
C GLY A 21 -2.17 0.73 -4.12
N ASN A 22 -1.98 0.13 -2.92
CA ASN A 22 -2.66 0.51 -1.70
C ASN A 22 -2.36 1.97 -1.30
N LEU A 23 -1.08 2.34 -1.20
CA LEU A 23 -0.66 3.68 -0.79
C LEU A 23 -1.03 4.75 -1.83
N MET A 24 -0.80 4.48 -3.11
CA MET A 24 -1.18 5.40 -4.19
C MET A 24 -2.70 5.61 -4.27
N HIS A 25 -3.50 4.60 -3.95
CA HIS A 25 -4.95 4.76 -3.90
C HIS A 25 -5.41 5.53 -2.66
N PHE A 26 -5.05 5.05 -1.46
CA PHE A 26 -5.62 5.59 -0.23
C PHE A 26 -4.99 6.91 0.23
N VAL A 27 -3.73 7.16 -0.13
CA VAL A 27 -3.05 8.44 0.16
C VAL A 27 -2.97 9.27 -1.11
N GLY A 28 -2.38 8.73 -2.18
CA GLY A 28 -2.17 9.46 -3.42
C GLY A 28 -3.46 10.03 -4.01
N ALA A 29 -4.45 9.18 -4.30
CA ALA A 29 -5.69 9.62 -4.94
C ALA A 29 -6.60 10.37 -3.97
N HIS A 30 -6.90 9.78 -2.81
CA HIS A 30 -7.94 10.30 -1.91
C HIS A 30 -7.51 11.48 -1.05
N LEU A 31 -6.23 11.56 -0.65
CA LEU A 31 -5.71 12.68 0.16
C LEU A 31 -4.91 13.68 -0.67
N GLY A 32 -4.15 13.20 -1.66
CA GLY A 32 -3.31 14.06 -2.52
C GLY A 32 -3.94 14.46 -3.85
N GLY A 33 -5.11 13.94 -4.22
CA GLY A 33 -5.78 14.31 -5.46
C GLY A 33 -5.00 13.97 -6.73
N THR A 34 -4.11 12.96 -6.70
CA THR A 34 -3.22 12.65 -7.84
C THR A 34 -3.94 12.10 -9.08
N GLY A 35 -5.22 11.73 -8.94
CA GLY A 35 -5.99 11.06 -10.01
C GLY A 35 -5.61 9.60 -10.23
N TYR A 36 -4.81 8.99 -9.34
CA TYR A 36 -4.45 7.57 -9.44
C TYR A 36 -5.70 6.67 -9.41
N VAL A 37 -5.86 5.85 -10.46
CA VAL A 37 -6.93 4.86 -10.58
C VAL A 37 -6.35 3.48 -10.25
N ARG A 38 -6.92 2.83 -9.23
CA ARG A 38 -6.40 1.55 -8.75
C ARG A 38 -6.91 0.39 -9.61
N ASP A 39 -5.98 -0.40 -10.14
CA ASP A 39 -6.26 -1.71 -10.73
C ASP A 39 -5.85 -2.82 -9.74
N ARG A 40 -6.76 -3.16 -8.83
CA ARG A 40 -6.50 -4.19 -7.81
C ARG A 40 -6.26 -5.59 -8.41
N PRO A 41 -7.04 -6.08 -9.39
CA PRO A 41 -6.75 -7.37 -10.03
C PRO A 41 -5.32 -7.43 -10.59
N ALA A 42 -4.86 -6.38 -11.29
CA ALA A 42 -3.51 -6.35 -11.84
C ALA A 42 -2.41 -6.45 -10.76
N GLU A 43 -2.63 -5.92 -9.55
CA GLU A 43 -1.67 -6.05 -8.43
C GLU A 43 -1.33 -7.52 -8.09
N PHE A 44 -2.24 -8.46 -8.36
CA PHE A 44 -2.08 -9.89 -8.05
C PHE A 44 -1.76 -10.75 -9.27
N ASP A 45 -2.08 -10.27 -10.48
CA ASP A 45 -1.87 -10.96 -11.75
C ASP A 45 -0.52 -10.59 -12.41
N GLU A 46 0.00 -9.38 -12.19
CA GLU A 46 1.24 -8.91 -12.79
C GLU A 46 2.47 -9.54 -12.12
N ARG A 47 3.10 -10.52 -12.79
CA ARG A 47 4.26 -11.27 -12.26
C ARG A 47 5.50 -11.25 -13.14
N LYS A 48 5.54 -10.34 -14.11
CA LYS A 48 6.62 -10.29 -15.13
C LYS A 48 7.57 -9.12 -14.98
N LEU A 49 7.38 -8.26 -13.99
CA LEU A 49 8.27 -7.13 -13.77
C LEU A 49 9.66 -7.58 -13.32
N SER A 50 10.66 -6.89 -13.81
CA SER A 50 12.02 -6.93 -13.30
C SER A 50 12.08 -6.34 -11.88
N ARG A 51 13.18 -6.61 -11.19
CA ARG A 51 13.45 -6.00 -9.88
C ARG A 51 13.50 -4.47 -9.97
N ASP A 52 14.09 -3.94 -11.04
CA ASP A 52 14.28 -2.50 -11.19
C ASP A 52 12.96 -1.78 -11.46
N GLU A 53 12.04 -2.40 -12.22
CA GLU A 53 10.68 -1.88 -12.40
C GLU A 53 9.89 -1.85 -11.08
N VAL A 54 9.99 -2.90 -10.25
CA VAL A 54 9.35 -2.92 -8.93
C VAL A 54 9.95 -1.84 -8.01
N LEU A 55 11.28 -1.69 -8.00
CA LEU A 55 11.94 -0.63 -7.22
C LEU A 55 11.54 0.76 -7.69
N ALA A 56 11.48 1.00 -9.00
CA ALA A 56 11.04 2.28 -9.56
C ALA A 56 9.61 2.63 -9.12
N ARG A 57 8.69 1.66 -9.11
CA ARG A 57 7.33 1.86 -8.59
C ARG A 57 7.31 2.19 -7.10
N ILE A 58 8.14 1.51 -6.29
CA ILE A 58 8.26 1.81 -4.86
C ILE A 58 8.77 3.23 -4.63
N PHE A 59 9.83 3.64 -5.34
CA PHE A 59 10.40 4.98 -5.19
C PHE A 59 9.44 6.07 -5.66
N SER A 60 8.80 5.90 -6.81
CA SER A 60 7.78 6.83 -7.29
C SER A 60 6.60 6.95 -6.30
N CYS A 61 6.17 5.83 -5.72
CA CYS A 61 5.15 5.83 -4.66
C CYS A 61 5.61 6.64 -3.45
N ARG A 62 6.85 6.42 -2.97
CA ARG A 62 7.42 7.18 -1.83
C ARG A 62 7.46 8.68 -2.15
N ASP A 63 7.99 9.05 -3.31
CA ASP A 63 8.19 10.45 -3.70
C ASP A 63 6.85 11.19 -3.87
N THR A 64 5.76 10.46 -4.13
CA THR A 64 4.40 11.01 -4.18
C THR A 64 3.76 11.06 -2.79
N VAL A 65 3.80 9.95 -2.05
CA VAL A 65 3.02 9.76 -0.82
C VAL A 65 3.60 10.53 0.36
N VAL A 66 4.93 10.62 0.48
CA VAL A 66 5.57 11.30 1.63
C VAL A 66 5.20 12.78 1.68
N PRO A 67 5.34 13.58 0.60
CA PRO A 67 4.95 14.99 0.65
C PRO A 67 3.47 15.23 0.95
N ILE A 68 2.58 14.33 0.48
CA ILE A 68 1.15 14.40 0.80
C ILE A 68 0.94 14.26 2.30
N LEU A 69 1.54 13.24 2.92
CA LEU A 69 1.41 13.00 4.36
C LEU A 69 2.01 14.14 5.19
N GLU A 70 3.16 14.67 4.79
CA GLU A 70 3.81 15.81 5.45
C GLU A 70 3.01 17.11 5.32
N GLY A 71 2.18 17.23 4.28
CA GLY A 71 1.34 18.39 4.02
C GLY A 71 -0.02 18.38 4.73
N LEU A 72 -0.43 17.27 5.34
CA LEU A 72 -1.72 17.17 6.03
C LEU A 72 -1.73 18.04 7.29
N SER A 73 -2.72 18.92 7.38
CA SER A 73 -3.00 19.70 8.59
C SER A 73 -3.72 18.88 9.66
N ASP A 74 -3.65 19.33 10.91
CA ASP A 74 -4.40 18.73 12.03
C ASP A 74 -5.92 18.70 11.75
N ALA A 75 -6.44 19.71 11.04
CA ALA A 75 -7.84 19.77 10.65
C ALA A 75 -8.21 18.67 9.63
N GLU A 76 -7.34 18.40 8.64
CA GLU A 76 -7.54 17.32 7.66
C GLU A 76 -7.40 15.94 8.31
N LEU A 77 -6.48 15.79 9.27
CA LEU A 77 -6.31 14.57 10.06
C LEU A 77 -7.56 14.26 10.92
N ALA A 78 -8.16 15.29 11.52
CA ALA A 78 -9.37 15.15 12.34
C ALA A 78 -10.68 15.05 11.54
N ALA A 79 -10.67 15.44 10.27
CA ALA A 79 -11.82 15.32 9.39
C ALA A 79 -12.13 13.85 9.05
N PRO A 80 -13.38 13.51 8.67
CA PRO A 80 -13.71 12.19 8.14
C PRO A 80 -12.83 11.84 6.94
N TYR A 81 -12.36 10.59 6.87
CA TYR A 81 -11.56 10.15 5.73
C TYR A 81 -12.34 10.29 4.41
N PRO A 82 -11.80 10.96 3.38
CA PRO A 82 -12.56 11.32 2.18
C PRO A 82 -12.74 10.18 1.17
N GLY A 83 -12.01 9.07 1.33
CA GLY A 83 -11.96 7.99 0.36
C GLY A 83 -12.86 6.80 0.65
N ASP A 84 -12.72 5.76 -0.17
CA ASP A 84 -13.51 4.53 -0.11
C ASP A 84 -12.98 3.54 0.95
N ALA A 85 -13.11 3.92 2.23
CA ALA A 85 -12.76 3.02 3.33
C ALA A 85 -13.64 1.74 3.32
N PRO A 86 -13.10 0.58 3.79
CA PRO A 86 -13.90 -0.63 4.01
C PRO A 86 -15.15 -0.33 4.85
N VAL A 87 -16.22 -1.11 4.65
CA VAL A 87 -17.50 -0.90 5.36
C VAL A 87 -17.33 -0.85 6.88
N SER A 88 -16.46 -1.69 7.43
CA SER A 88 -16.14 -1.73 8.87
C SER A 88 -15.42 -0.49 9.39
N MET A 89 -14.98 0.40 8.51
CA MET A 89 -14.22 1.62 8.81
C MET A 89 -14.90 2.88 8.24
N ARG A 90 -16.16 2.80 7.84
CA ARG A 90 -16.89 3.99 7.37
C ARG A 90 -17.05 4.99 8.52
N GLY A 91 -16.80 6.27 8.22
CA GLY A 91 -17.00 7.37 9.16
C GLY A 91 -15.86 7.59 10.16
N VAL A 92 -14.77 6.82 10.07
CA VAL A 92 -13.55 7.12 10.84
C VAL A 92 -12.88 8.39 10.31
N THR A 93 -12.06 9.01 11.16
CA THR A 93 -11.23 10.16 10.79
C THR A 93 -10.10 9.75 9.85
N THR A 94 -9.53 10.71 9.12
CA THR A 94 -8.33 10.51 8.29
C THR A 94 -7.19 9.93 9.10
N GLN A 95 -6.95 10.42 10.32
CA GLN A 95 -5.91 9.91 11.20
C GLN A 95 -6.12 8.43 11.57
N GLU A 96 -7.32 8.05 11.99
CA GLU A 96 -7.65 6.66 12.32
C GLU A 96 -7.49 5.74 11.10
N TYR A 97 -7.86 6.22 9.92
CA TYR A 97 -7.67 5.47 8.68
C TYR A 97 -6.19 5.31 8.32
N LEU A 98 -5.37 6.35 8.50
CA LEU A 98 -3.92 6.27 8.28
C LEU A 98 -3.26 5.27 9.24
N VAL A 99 -3.70 5.16 10.50
CA VAL A 99 -3.25 4.12 11.43
C VAL A 99 -3.57 2.72 10.90
N HIS A 100 -4.75 2.52 10.31
CA HIS A 100 -5.08 1.27 9.63
C HIS A 100 -4.16 0.98 8.44
N ILE A 101 -3.84 1.99 7.62
CA ILE A 101 -2.89 1.84 6.51
C ILE A 101 -1.51 1.42 7.02
N VAL A 102 -1.03 1.99 8.14
CA VAL A 102 0.21 1.57 8.79
C VAL A 102 0.15 0.10 9.23
N TRP A 103 -0.95 -0.33 9.84
CA TRP A 103 -1.14 -1.73 10.22
C TRP A 103 -1.12 -2.66 9.00
N HIS A 104 -1.83 -2.30 7.93
CA HIS A 104 -1.88 -3.07 6.68
C HIS A 104 -0.49 -3.19 6.02
N LEU A 105 0.26 -2.09 6.01
CA LEU A 105 1.65 -2.07 5.54
C LEU A 105 2.52 -3.03 6.38
N GLY A 106 2.45 -2.93 7.71
CA GLY A 106 3.18 -3.80 8.63
C GLY A 106 2.84 -5.28 8.47
N TRP A 107 1.57 -5.61 8.29
CA TRP A 107 1.10 -6.98 8.04
C TRP A 107 1.78 -7.61 6.81
N HIS A 108 1.80 -6.90 5.69
CA HIS A 108 2.43 -7.40 4.46
C HIS A 108 3.97 -7.35 4.50
N LEU A 109 4.57 -6.42 5.25
CA LEU A 109 6.00 -6.46 5.55
C LEU A 109 6.37 -7.72 6.33
N GLY A 110 5.52 -8.17 7.26
CA GLY A 110 5.66 -9.46 7.93
C GLY A 110 5.67 -10.63 6.94
N GLN A 111 4.71 -10.66 6.00
CA GLN A 111 4.66 -11.69 4.94
C GLN A 111 5.92 -11.68 4.07
N LEU A 112 6.41 -10.49 3.70
CA LEU A 112 7.68 -10.33 2.97
C LEU A 112 8.87 -10.85 3.76
N TYR A 113 8.89 -10.63 5.08
CA TYR A 113 9.93 -11.14 5.96
C TYR A 113 9.92 -12.67 6.04
N TYR A 114 8.74 -13.31 6.08
CA TYR A 114 8.65 -14.77 6.08
C TYR A 114 9.31 -15.43 4.86
N HIS A 115 9.24 -14.80 3.68
CA HIS A 115 9.95 -15.31 2.49
C HIS A 115 11.48 -15.37 2.68
N ARG A 116 12.04 -14.61 3.63
CA ARG A 116 13.48 -14.62 3.97
C ARG A 116 13.86 -15.73 4.95
N LEU A 117 12.92 -16.19 5.78
CA LEU A 117 13.17 -17.21 6.80
C LEU A 117 13.32 -18.63 6.22
N GLY A 118 12.78 -18.87 5.01
CA GLY A 118 12.82 -20.21 4.38
C GLY A 118 11.77 -21.17 4.96
N GLU A 119 11.98 -22.47 4.77
CA GLU A 119 11.25 -23.52 5.47
C GLU A 119 11.92 -23.73 6.83
N LEU A 120 11.16 -23.55 7.92
CA LEU A 120 11.57 -23.92 9.28
C LEU A 120 11.42 -25.43 9.48
#